data_AF-A0A524FYR0-F1
#
_entry.id   AF-A0A524FYR0-F1
#
_cell.length_a   1.000
_cell.length_b   1.000
_cell.length_c   1.000
_cell.angle_alpha   90.00
_cell.angle_beta   90.00
_cell.angle_gamma   90.00
#
_symmetry.space_group_name_H-M   'P 1'
#
loop_
_entity.id
_entity.type
_entity.pdbx_description
1 polymer ?
#
loop_
_entity_poly.entity_id
_entity_poly.type
_entity_poly.pdbx_seq_one_letter_code
_entity_poly.pdbx_strand_id
1 'polypeptide(L)'
;MEIPILTRFINGLKLFFESKRLRWLFAIFIFGAIFTLLFREIGRVFQDFAQGFIAVIGGIFPTYFLVVGLISLIGLQRFVASEESYSRSFIYTIVWMMISIIVYVMLWFTGLVYFLMIGIAFLGWIGFQAYLSSRSALSYAEKVDIKTRGKAIGLVFGSLHILSYIIVIGAFIVLIIWNVSAGLSLDPPTFILALLGGLLAIGFNFLNGLIMVRERKKVTVDNLAVLGLFVSLYVAYFLYNILKPAAAGIDLVSLLIDIGISVFFILYAMSNVGLTLASRANLDTRWKLSGELAANITFFLASGYLVVQALFDVISGGLIGERISDVIKLFVFPFVALIMELVFLRRAHKVLEPMPIMEEPSTEPEGVEGETEEEDTEVIEDISDEEEDYSEPEESIEDTSDDENTSSEDENESWEQ
;
A
#
# COMPACT_ATOMS: atom_id res chain seq x y z
N MET A 1 15.32 -19.91 -0.91
CA MET A 1 14.96 -19.15 -2.13
C MET A 1 14.13 -17.96 -1.72
N GLU A 2 14.62 -16.75 -1.92
CA GLU A 2 13.80 -15.55 -1.74
C GLU A 2 13.00 -15.26 -3.01
N ILE A 3 11.71 -14.92 -2.86
CA ILE A 3 10.89 -14.44 -3.97
C ILE A 3 11.12 -12.92 -4.05
N PRO A 4 11.78 -12.36 -5.08
CA PRO A 4 12.27 -10.98 -5.04
C PRO A 4 11.17 -9.92 -4.89
N ILE A 5 9.95 -10.24 -5.34
CA ILE A 5 8.75 -9.41 -5.15
C ILE A 5 8.33 -9.38 -3.68
N LEU A 6 8.36 -10.52 -2.99
CA LEU A 6 7.96 -10.65 -1.58
C LEU A 6 9.01 -10.02 -0.65
N THR A 7 10.30 -10.23 -0.89
CA THR A 7 11.38 -9.56 -0.14
C THR A 7 11.26 -8.04 -0.29
N ARG A 8 11.09 -7.52 -1.51
CA ARG A 8 10.84 -6.08 -1.72
C ARG A 8 9.58 -5.59 -1.02
N PHE A 9 8.50 -6.37 -1.06
CA PHE A 9 7.24 -6.01 -0.41
C PHE A 9 7.41 -5.85 1.11
N ILE A 10 8.06 -6.83 1.75
CA ILE A 10 8.37 -6.85 3.19
C ILE A 10 9.34 -5.71 3.55
N ASN A 11 10.40 -5.50 2.77
CA ASN A 11 11.37 -4.42 3.02
C ASN A 11 10.74 -3.02 2.93
N GLY A 12 9.77 -2.82 2.01
CA GLY A 12 8.97 -1.59 1.97
C GLY A 12 8.10 -1.40 3.21
N LEU A 13 7.46 -2.47 3.71
CA LEU A 13 6.67 -2.43 4.94
C LEU A 13 7.54 -2.21 6.18
N LYS A 14 8.75 -2.76 6.23
CA LYS A 14 9.69 -2.66 7.37
C LYS A 14 9.92 -1.22 7.84
N LEU A 15 9.94 -0.25 6.92
CA LEU A 15 10.08 1.17 7.25
C LEU A 15 8.99 1.66 8.24
N PHE A 16 7.74 1.23 8.07
CA PHE A 16 6.62 1.59 8.96
C PHE A 16 6.71 0.95 10.35
N PHE A 17 7.64 0.01 10.54
CA PHE A 17 7.95 -0.63 11.82
C PHE A 17 9.37 -0.30 12.32
N GLU A 18 10.08 0.63 11.68
CA GLU A 18 11.45 0.99 12.03
C GLU A 18 11.53 1.70 13.39
N SER A 19 10.77 2.79 13.58
CA SER A 19 10.72 3.54 14.85
C SER A 19 9.50 3.19 15.70
N LYS A 20 9.60 3.32 17.03
CA LYS A 20 8.42 3.19 17.93
C LYS A 20 7.32 4.21 17.58
N ARG A 21 7.70 5.40 17.07
CA ARG A 21 6.76 6.43 16.61
C ARG A 21 5.97 5.98 15.39
N LEU A 22 6.60 5.38 14.39
CA LEU A 22 5.90 4.85 13.21
C LEU A 22 4.97 3.69 13.57
N ARG A 23 5.41 2.77 14.45
CA ARG A 23 4.54 1.71 15.00
C ARG A 23 3.32 2.28 15.73
N TRP A 24 3.49 3.35 16.50
CA TRP A 24 2.41 4.02 17.22
C TRP A 24 1.42 4.73 16.29
N LEU A 25 1.90 5.46 15.28
CA LEU A 25 1.06 6.10 14.26
C LEU A 25 0.29 5.05 13.45
N PHE A 26 0.91 3.92 13.12
CA PHE A 26 0.23 2.78 12.49
C PHE A 26 -0.86 2.17 13.40
N ALA A 27 -0.62 2.04 14.70
CA ALA A 27 -1.64 1.57 15.64
C ALA A 27 -2.85 2.52 15.72
N ILE A 28 -2.64 3.85 15.73
CA ILE A 28 -3.71 4.84 15.63
C ILE A 28 -4.46 4.71 14.30
N PHE A 29 -3.76 4.48 13.19
CA PHE A 29 -4.36 4.32 11.87
C PHE A 29 -5.25 3.07 11.82
N ILE A 30 -4.78 1.93 12.32
CA ILE A 30 -5.57 0.69 12.41
C ILE A 30 -6.79 0.87 13.33
N PHE A 31 -6.63 1.55 14.47
CA PHE A 31 -7.77 1.86 15.34
C PHE A 31 -8.82 2.74 14.63
N GLY A 32 -8.38 3.82 13.97
CA GLY A 32 -9.25 4.70 13.18
C GLY A 32 -9.95 3.98 12.02
N ALA A 33 -9.24 3.07 11.33
CA ALA A 33 -9.81 2.27 10.24
C ALA A 33 -10.86 1.27 10.75
N ILE A 34 -10.58 0.54 11.83
CA ILE A 34 -11.54 -0.38 12.48
C ILE A 34 -12.75 0.40 12.98
N PHE A 35 -12.55 1.56 13.61
CA PHE A 35 -13.60 2.46 14.06
C PHE A 35 -14.50 2.90 12.90
N THR A 36 -13.93 3.41 11.80
CA THR A 36 -14.69 3.85 10.63
C THR A 36 -15.49 2.70 9.99
N LEU A 37 -14.89 1.50 9.86
CA LEU A 37 -15.59 0.33 9.32
C LEU A 37 -16.74 -0.13 10.24
N LEU A 38 -16.51 -0.20 11.56
CA LEU A 38 -17.53 -0.58 12.53
C LEU A 38 -18.71 0.42 12.54
N PHE A 39 -18.43 1.72 12.50
CA PHE A 39 -19.49 2.74 12.43
C PHE A 39 -20.21 2.78 11.07
N ARG A 40 -19.56 2.38 9.97
CA ARG A 40 -20.23 2.17 8.67
C ARG A 40 -21.28 1.07 8.75
N GLU A 41 -20.95 -0.09 9.32
CA GLU A 41 -21.91 -1.20 9.44
C GLU A 41 -23.04 -0.88 10.44
N ILE A 42 -22.74 -0.19 11.54
CA ILE A 42 -23.79 0.37 12.43
C ILE A 42 -24.68 1.35 11.66
N GLY A 43 -24.11 2.17 10.78
CA GLY A 43 -24.85 3.16 9.99
C GLY A 43 -25.76 2.59 8.91
N ARG A 44 -25.46 1.39 8.40
CA ARG A 44 -26.40 0.63 7.54
C ARG A 44 -27.65 0.16 8.30
N VAL A 45 -27.61 0.13 9.63
CA VAL A 45 -28.76 -0.20 10.52
C VAL A 45 -29.41 1.07 11.09
N PHE A 46 -28.62 2.10 11.41
CA PHE A 46 -29.06 3.34 12.05
C PHE A 46 -28.59 4.58 11.27
N GLN A 47 -29.17 4.80 10.08
CA GLN A 47 -28.73 5.80 9.10
C GLN A 47 -28.64 7.23 9.68
N ASP A 48 -29.72 7.76 10.27
CA ASP A 48 -29.76 9.14 10.80
C ASP A 48 -28.67 9.40 11.87
N PHE A 49 -28.45 8.42 12.77
CA PHE A 49 -27.45 8.51 13.82
C PHE A 49 -26.03 8.48 13.23
N ALA A 50 -25.76 7.50 12.36
CA ALA A 50 -24.43 7.32 11.81
C ALA A 50 -24.05 8.35 10.76
N GLN A 51 -25.00 8.95 10.04
CA GLN A 51 -24.74 10.09 9.16
C GLN A 51 -24.08 11.23 9.95
N GLY A 52 -24.68 11.64 11.07
CA GLY A 52 -24.10 12.65 11.96
C GLY A 52 -22.80 12.17 12.62
N PHE A 53 -22.76 10.93 13.09
CA PHE A 53 -21.61 10.39 13.84
C PHE A 53 -20.35 10.18 12.98
N ILE A 54 -20.48 9.59 11.78
CA ILE A 54 -19.37 9.42 10.83
C ILE A 54 -18.90 10.78 10.32
N ALA A 55 -19.83 11.69 10.02
CA ALA A 55 -19.49 13.06 9.60
C ALA A 55 -18.72 13.83 10.68
N VAL A 56 -19.13 13.77 11.95
CA VAL A 56 -18.50 14.57 13.02
C VAL A 56 -17.24 13.91 13.60
N ILE A 57 -17.24 12.59 13.79
CA ILE A 57 -16.19 11.87 14.54
C ILE A 57 -15.25 11.09 13.62
N GLY A 58 -15.74 10.54 12.51
CA GLY A 58 -14.89 9.84 11.53
C GLY A 58 -13.80 10.75 10.96
N GLY A 59 -14.14 12.00 10.63
CA GLY A 59 -13.20 13.00 10.10
C GLY A 59 -12.08 13.46 11.04
N ILE A 60 -12.12 13.09 12.33
CA ILE A 60 -11.05 13.42 13.30
C ILE A 60 -9.75 12.67 12.95
N PHE A 61 -9.81 11.37 12.64
CA PHE A 61 -8.60 10.58 12.36
C PHE A 61 -7.82 11.06 11.11
N PRO A 62 -8.46 11.33 9.96
CA PRO A 62 -7.78 11.93 8.82
C PRO A 62 -7.21 13.31 9.15
N THR A 63 -7.94 14.13 9.90
CA THR A 63 -7.46 15.47 10.31
C THR A 63 -6.26 15.38 11.23
N TYR A 64 -6.19 14.39 12.12
CA TYR A 64 -5.01 14.08 12.90
C TYR A 64 -3.81 13.74 12.01
N PHE A 65 -3.96 12.82 11.05
CA PHE A 65 -2.86 12.49 10.14
C PHE A 65 -2.44 13.66 9.23
N LEU A 66 -3.37 14.56 8.86
CA LEU A 66 -3.06 15.79 8.14
C LEU A 66 -2.25 16.77 9.02
N VAL A 67 -2.72 17.06 10.24
CA VAL A 67 -2.04 17.96 11.20
C VAL A 67 -0.67 17.42 11.57
N VAL A 68 -0.57 16.13 11.88
CA VAL A 68 0.70 15.45 12.18
C VAL A 68 1.63 15.46 10.95
N GLY A 69 1.11 15.23 9.74
CA GLY A 69 1.88 15.35 8.50
C GLY A 69 2.50 16.74 8.33
N LEU A 70 1.74 17.81 8.60
CA LEU A 70 2.23 19.20 8.58
C LEU A 70 3.28 19.47 9.67
N ILE A 71 3.22 18.81 10.82
CA ILE A 71 4.21 18.93 11.89
C ILE A 71 5.51 18.18 11.54
N SER A 72 5.39 16.98 10.94
CA SER A 72 6.53 16.23 10.37
C SER A 72 7.21 16.99 9.22
N LEU A 73 6.44 17.72 8.40
CA LEU A 73 6.94 18.58 7.31
C LEU A 73 7.88 19.68 7.80
N ILE A 74 7.69 20.16 9.03
CA ILE A 74 8.50 21.19 9.71
C ILE A 74 9.62 20.54 10.56
N GLY A 75 9.73 19.21 10.58
CA GLY A 75 10.70 18.46 11.39
C GLY A 75 10.35 18.38 12.89
N LEU A 76 9.16 18.82 13.29
CA LEU A 76 8.70 18.88 14.69
C LEU A 76 8.06 17.57 15.18
N GLN A 77 8.23 16.47 14.43
CA GLN A 77 7.65 15.14 14.66
C GLN A 77 7.85 14.57 16.08
N ARG A 78 8.94 14.94 16.78
CA ARG A 78 9.21 14.58 18.19
C ARG A 78 8.15 15.07 19.19
N PHE A 79 7.38 16.10 18.83
CA PHE A 79 6.31 16.65 19.67
C PHE A 79 4.94 15.95 19.44
N VAL A 80 4.84 15.04 18.47
CA VAL A 80 3.62 14.24 18.23
C VAL A 80 3.69 12.88 18.92
N ALA A 81 4.86 12.25 18.91
CA ALA A 81 5.08 10.97 19.57
C ALA A 81 6.57 10.81 19.96
N SER A 82 6.78 10.08 21.06
CA SER A 82 8.10 9.74 21.58
C SER A 82 8.65 8.47 20.92
N GLU A 83 9.95 8.46 20.65
CA GLU A 83 10.69 7.27 20.21
C GLU A 83 11.04 6.33 21.39
N GLU A 84 10.96 6.83 22.61
CA GLU A 84 11.32 6.13 23.84
C GLU A 84 10.12 5.37 24.43
N SER A 85 8.99 6.07 24.63
CA SER A 85 7.89 5.64 25.50
C SER A 85 6.52 5.78 24.84
N TYR A 86 5.79 4.67 24.71
CA TYR A 86 4.40 4.67 24.24
C TYR A 86 3.47 5.47 25.16
N SER A 87 3.71 5.51 26.47
CA SER A 87 2.91 6.30 27.41
C SER A 87 3.01 7.81 27.14
N ARG A 88 4.20 8.32 26.79
CA ARG A 88 4.39 9.71 26.32
C ARG A 88 3.66 9.93 24.99
N SER A 89 3.79 8.99 24.04
CA SER A 89 3.10 9.06 22.75
C SER A 89 1.57 9.06 22.87
N PHE A 90 0.99 8.33 23.83
CA PHE A 90 -0.44 8.35 24.13
C PHE A 90 -0.91 9.72 24.64
N ILE A 91 -0.18 10.34 25.57
CA ILE A 91 -0.48 11.69 26.07
C ILE A 91 -0.43 12.72 24.92
N TYR A 92 0.63 12.70 24.10
CA TYR A 92 0.71 13.57 22.93
C TYR A 92 -0.38 13.29 21.90
N THR A 93 -0.80 12.02 21.73
CA THR A 93 -1.92 11.66 20.84
C THR A 93 -3.24 12.29 21.30
N ILE A 94 -3.52 12.30 22.61
CA ILE A 94 -4.70 12.99 23.16
C ILE A 94 -4.65 14.49 22.85
N VAL A 95 -3.51 15.14 23.10
CA VAL A 95 -3.34 16.59 22.83
C VAL A 95 -3.54 16.90 21.34
N TRP A 96 -2.91 16.14 20.45
CA TRP A 96 -3.04 16.35 19.01
C TRP A 96 -4.41 15.94 18.46
N MET A 97 -5.10 14.97 19.04
CA MET A 97 -6.50 14.67 18.71
C MET A 97 -7.44 15.82 19.10
N MET A 98 -7.26 16.42 20.29
CA MET A 98 -8.04 17.61 20.69
C MET A 98 -7.80 18.80 19.76
N ILE A 99 -6.55 19.05 19.35
CA ILE A 99 -6.22 20.06 18.33
C ILE A 99 -6.88 19.70 16.99
N SER A 100 -6.87 18.42 16.60
CA SER A 100 -7.46 17.94 15.34
C SER A 100 -8.98 18.07 15.32
N ILE A 101 -9.66 17.91 16.46
CA ILE A 101 -11.10 18.21 16.59
C ILE A 101 -11.37 19.69 16.33
N ILE A 102 -10.60 20.60 16.93
CA ILE A 102 -10.74 22.05 16.72
C ILE A 102 -10.51 22.41 15.25
N VAL A 103 -9.42 21.89 14.65
CA VAL A 103 -9.11 22.08 13.23
C VAL A 103 -10.23 21.50 12.35
N TYR A 104 -10.77 20.32 12.67
CA TYR A 104 -11.85 19.71 11.89
C TYR A 104 -13.13 20.55 11.92
N VAL A 105 -13.52 21.06 13.09
CA VAL A 105 -14.67 21.97 13.23
C VAL A 105 -14.48 23.26 12.45
N MET A 106 -13.26 23.84 12.44
CA MET A 106 -12.95 25.01 11.61
C MET A 106 -13.00 24.71 10.10
N LEU A 107 -12.50 23.55 9.68
CA LEU A 107 -12.59 23.06 8.29
C LEU A 107 -14.04 22.77 7.87
N TRP A 108 -14.90 22.37 8.82
CA TRP A 108 -16.32 22.16 8.60
C TRP A 108 -17.06 23.49 8.35
N PHE A 109 -16.91 24.47 9.25
CA PHE A 109 -17.54 25.79 9.09
C PHE A 109 -17.06 26.57 7.85
N THR A 110 -15.85 26.31 7.36
CA THR A 110 -15.33 26.91 6.12
C THR A 110 -15.64 26.09 4.86
N GLY A 111 -16.25 24.91 4.98
CA GLY A 111 -16.49 23.98 3.86
C GLY A 111 -15.22 23.32 3.29
N LEU A 112 -14.02 23.73 3.70
CA LEU A 112 -12.74 23.18 3.27
C LEU A 112 -12.61 21.69 3.60
N VAL A 113 -13.35 21.19 4.60
CA VAL A 113 -13.45 19.75 4.91
C VAL A 113 -13.82 18.92 3.68
N TYR A 114 -14.77 19.37 2.84
CA TYR A 114 -15.21 18.60 1.68
C TYR A 114 -14.13 18.54 0.60
N PHE A 115 -13.39 19.64 0.40
CA PHE A 115 -12.25 19.67 -0.52
C PHE A 115 -11.09 18.78 -0.05
N LEU A 116 -10.75 18.81 1.24
CA LEU A 116 -9.68 17.97 1.79
C LEU A 116 -10.06 16.49 1.83
N MET A 117 -11.29 16.16 2.25
CA MET A 117 -11.73 14.78 2.41
C MET A 117 -12.09 14.12 1.06
N ILE A 118 -12.96 14.74 0.27
CA ILE A 118 -13.40 14.15 -1.01
C ILE A 118 -12.35 14.42 -2.11
N GLY A 119 -11.87 15.66 -2.20
CA GLY A 119 -10.94 16.10 -3.24
C GLY A 119 -9.52 15.58 -3.07
N ILE A 120 -8.92 15.70 -1.87
CA ILE A 120 -7.54 15.24 -1.63
C ILE A 120 -7.51 13.79 -1.13
N ALA A 121 -8.22 13.44 -0.06
CA ALA A 121 -8.08 12.10 0.52
C ALA A 121 -8.74 11.01 -0.35
N PHE A 122 -10.04 11.10 -0.64
CA PHE A 122 -10.75 10.05 -1.39
C PHE A 122 -10.30 9.94 -2.85
N LEU A 123 -10.42 11.01 -3.64
CA LEU A 123 -9.98 11.00 -5.05
C LEU A 123 -8.47 10.83 -5.18
N GLY A 124 -7.67 11.46 -4.31
CA GLY A 124 -6.22 11.32 -4.31
C GLY A 124 -5.75 9.92 -3.92
N TRP A 125 -6.43 9.22 -3.00
CA TRP A 125 -6.13 7.81 -2.70
C TRP A 125 -6.43 6.89 -3.86
N ILE A 126 -7.60 7.01 -4.52
CA ILE A 126 -7.94 6.22 -5.72
C ILE A 126 -6.91 6.47 -6.84
N GLY A 127 -6.58 7.75 -7.09
CA GLY A 127 -5.55 8.14 -8.04
C GLY A 127 -4.14 7.63 -7.66
N PHE A 128 -3.81 7.58 -6.37
CA PHE A 128 -2.54 7.07 -5.87
C PHE A 128 -2.43 5.54 -6.01
N GLN A 129 -3.50 4.80 -5.71
CA GLN A 129 -3.59 3.36 -5.98
C GLN A 129 -3.40 3.06 -7.46
N ALA A 130 -4.12 3.76 -8.35
CA ALA A 130 -4.03 3.61 -9.80
C ALA A 130 -2.64 4.01 -10.34
N TYR A 131 -2.03 5.05 -9.78
CA TYR A 131 -0.66 5.45 -10.09
C TYR A 131 0.35 4.36 -9.68
N LEU A 132 0.24 3.79 -8.48
CA LEU A 132 1.17 2.78 -7.97
C LEU A 132 1.03 1.41 -8.65
N SER A 133 -0.19 0.97 -8.99
CA SER A 133 -0.39 -0.26 -9.76
C SER A 133 0.19 -0.12 -11.17
N SER A 134 -0.14 0.97 -11.86
CA SER A 134 0.34 1.27 -13.21
C SER A 134 1.86 1.47 -13.24
N ARG A 135 2.42 2.30 -12.35
CA ARG A 135 3.86 2.56 -12.30
C ARG A 135 4.67 1.30 -12.03
N SER A 136 4.25 0.44 -11.11
CA SER A 136 5.03 -0.77 -10.81
C SER A 136 5.00 -1.75 -11.97
N ALA A 137 3.84 -2.01 -12.58
CA ALA A 137 3.75 -2.83 -13.79
C ALA A 137 4.62 -2.25 -14.93
N LEU A 138 4.53 -0.94 -15.17
CA LEU A 138 5.28 -0.24 -16.23
C LEU A 138 6.78 -0.06 -15.93
N SER A 139 7.22 -0.15 -14.68
CA SER A 139 8.65 -0.06 -14.33
C SER A 139 9.35 -1.43 -14.28
N TYR A 140 8.65 -2.52 -13.97
CA TYR A 140 9.15 -3.87 -14.26
C TYR A 140 9.27 -4.12 -15.77
N ALA A 141 8.47 -3.41 -16.58
CA ALA A 141 8.46 -3.48 -18.03
C ALA A 141 9.64 -2.79 -18.75
N GLU A 142 10.42 -1.95 -18.05
CA GLU A 142 11.57 -1.21 -18.60
C GLU A 142 12.91 -1.95 -18.43
N LYS A 143 12.96 -2.97 -17.55
CA LYS A 143 14.24 -3.48 -17.00
C LYS A 143 14.76 -4.80 -17.61
N VAL A 144 14.03 -5.41 -18.54
CA VAL A 144 14.42 -6.71 -19.14
C VAL A 144 14.03 -6.75 -20.62
N ASP A 145 15.02 -6.91 -21.50
CA ASP A 145 14.81 -7.26 -22.91
C ASP A 145 15.00 -8.77 -23.11
N ILE A 146 13.91 -9.48 -23.41
CA ILE A 146 13.96 -10.93 -23.70
C ILE A 146 14.33 -11.13 -25.18
N LYS A 147 15.53 -11.66 -25.43
CA LYS A 147 16.01 -12.00 -26.77
C LYS A 147 15.17 -13.10 -27.46
N THR A 148 14.58 -14.02 -26.69
CA THR A 148 13.74 -15.12 -27.21
C THR A 148 12.57 -15.44 -26.25
N ARG A 149 11.33 -15.18 -26.67
CA ARG A 149 10.10 -15.42 -25.87
C ARG A 149 9.46 -16.75 -26.28
N GLY A 150 9.25 -17.65 -25.33
CA GLY A 150 8.65 -18.97 -25.58
C GLY A 150 7.20 -18.87 -26.07
N LYS A 151 6.80 -19.72 -27.03
CA LYS A 151 5.44 -19.70 -27.61
C LYS A 151 4.34 -19.83 -26.55
N ALA A 152 4.55 -20.67 -25.52
CA ALA A 152 3.64 -20.83 -24.40
C ALA A 152 3.45 -19.53 -23.60
N ILE A 153 4.54 -18.78 -23.34
CA ILE A 153 4.51 -17.49 -22.63
C ILE A 153 3.74 -16.45 -23.45
N GLY A 154 3.94 -16.42 -24.78
CA GLY A 154 3.15 -15.59 -25.69
C GLY A 154 1.66 -15.92 -25.67
N LEU A 155 1.31 -17.21 -25.64
CA LEU A 155 -0.08 -17.68 -25.55
C LEU A 155 -0.71 -17.32 -24.21
N VAL A 156 -0.02 -17.53 -23.07
CA VAL A 156 -0.51 -17.19 -21.74
C VAL A 156 -0.85 -15.70 -21.64
N PHE A 157 0.08 -14.80 -21.93
CA PHE A 157 -0.20 -13.35 -21.83
C PHE A 157 -1.20 -12.85 -22.89
N GLY A 158 -1.24 -13.45 -24.07
CA GLY A 158 -2.31 -13.21 -25.04
C GLY A 158 -3.69 -13.64 -24.53
N SER A 159 -3.76 -14.79 -23.84
CA SER A 159 -5.01 -15.29 -23.25
C SER A 159 -5.45 -14.45 -22.04
N LEU A 160 -4.52 -13.94 -21.22
CA LEU A 160 -4.80 -13.01 -20.12
C LEU A 160 -5.36 -11.68 -20.66
N HIS A 161 -4.86 -11.21 -21.80
CA HIS A 161 -5.40 -10.03 -22.47
C HIS A 161 -6.84 -10.25 -23.00
N ILE A 162 -7.13 -11.41 -23.62
CA ILE A 162 -8.49 -11.76 -24.05
C ILE A 162 -9.42 -11.92 -22.83
N LEU A 163 -8.94 -12.57 -21.77
CA LEU A 163 -9.66 -12.76 -20.50
C LEU A 163 -10.05 -11.42 -19.85
N SER A 164 -9.24 -10.38 -20.00
CA SER A 164 -9.53 -9.03 -19.47
C SER A 164 -10.86 -8.47 -20.03
N TYR A 165 -11.12 -8.60 -21.34
CA TYR A 165 -12.40 -8.25 -21.95
C TYR A 165 -13.53 -9.18 -21.50
N ILE A 166 -13.28 -10.49 -21.44
CA ILE A 166 -14.29 -11.48 -21.00
C ILE A 166 -14.75 -11.18 -19.58
N ILE A 167 -13.87 -10.72 -18.70
CA ILE A 167 -14.20 -10.34 -17.32
C ILE A 167 -15.10 -9.09 -17.30
N VAL A 168 -14.74 -8.00 -17.99
CA VAL A 168 -15.54 -6.76 -17.97
C VAL A 168 -16.90 -6.96 -18.67
N ILE A 169 -16.90 -7.55 -19.86
CA ILE A 169 -18.13 -7.78 -20.65
C ILE A 169 -19.00 -8.85 -19.98
N GLY A 170 -18.39 -9.93 -19.48
CA GLY A 170 -19.09 -11.01 -18.78
C GLY A 170 -19.74 -10.53 -17.49
N ALA A 171 -19.04 -9.75 -16.67
CA ALA A 171 -19.63 -9.15 -15.46
C ALA A 171 -20.85 -8.30 -15.83
N PHE A 172 -20.71 -7.36 -16.78
CA PHE A 172 -21.80 -6.49 -17.22
C PHE A 172 -23.03 -7.28 -17.72
N ILE A 173 -22.84 -8.28 -18.58
CA ILE A 173 -23.93 -9.11 -19.12
C ILE A 173 -24.59 -9.96 -18.02
N VAL A 174 -23.81 -10.63 -17.17
CA VAL A 174 -24.34 -11.48 -16.07
C VAL A 174 -25.17 -10.65 -15.09
N LEU A 175 -24.72 -9.43 -14.77
CA LEU A 175 -25.44 -8.53 -13.86
C LEU A 175 -26.75 -8.00 -14.47
N ILE A 176 -26.79 -7.72 -15.78
CA ILE A 176 -28.04 -7.42 -16.49
C ILE A 176 -29.02 -8.59 -16.41
N ILE A 177 -28.55 -9.81 -16.72
CA ILE A 177 -29.38 -11.03 -16.67
C ILE A 177 -29.90 -11.25 -15.24
N TRP A 178 -29.06 -11.04 -14.22
CA TRP A 178 -29.46 -11.19 -12.82
C TRP A 178 -30.58 -10.21 -12.45
N ASN A 179 -30.45 -8.91 -12.72
CA ASN A 179 -31.51 -7.93 -12.41
C ASN A 179 -32.84 -8.26 -13.09
N VAL A 180 -32.80 -8.60 -14.39
CA VAL A 180 -33.99 -8.99 -15.15
C VAL A 180 -34.62 -10.27 -14.57
N SER A 181 -33.81 -11.27 -14.22
CA SER A 181 -34.29 -12.52 -13.59
C SER A 181 -34.84 -12.32 -12.17
N ALA A 182 -34.37 -11.30 -11.44
CA ALA A 182 -34.87 -10.91 -10.13
C ALA A 182 -36.17 -10.08 -10.20
N GLY A 183 -36.70 -9.81 -11.39
CA GLY A 183 -37.89 -9.00 -11.60
C GLY A 183 -37.69 -7.50 -11.34
N LEU A 184 -36.44 -7.04 -11.21
CA LEU A 184 -36.10 -5.65 -10.92
C LEU A 184 -35.85 -4.87 -12.21
N SER A 185 -36.43 -3.67 -12.30
CA SER A 185 -36.08 -2.69 -13.34
C SER A 185 -34.67 -2.18 -13.11
N LEU A 186 -33.81 -2.27 -14.13
CA LEU A 186 -32.52 -1.57 -14.15
C LEU A 186 -32.75 -0.06 -13.99
N ASP A 187 -32.22 0.54 -12.92
CA ASP A 187 -32.20 1.99 -12.73
C ASP A 187 -31.42 2.66 -13.89
N PRO A 188 -32.05 3.48 -14.75
CA PRO A 188 -31.39 3.95 -15.97
C PRO A 188 -30.13 4.78 -15.73
N PRO A 189 -30.07 5.73 -14.76
CA PRO A 189 -28.83 6.44 -14.43
C PRO A 189 -27.70 5.50 -13.99
N THR A 190 -27.97 4.59 -13.04
CA THR A 190 -26.99 3.61 -12.54
C THR A 190 -26.48 2.69 -13.67
N PHE A 191 -27.39 2.23 -14.55
CA PHE A 191 -27.05 1.44 -15.72
C PHE A 191 -26.16 2.21 -16.72
N ILE A 192 -26.48 3.48 -17.01
CA ILE A 192 -25.69 4.33 -17.91
C ILE A 192 -24.29 4.58 -17.34
N LEU A 193 -24.18 4.83 -16.03
CA LEU A 193 -22.88 5.03 -15.36
C LEU A 193 -22.02 3.75 -15.39
N ALA A 194 -22.63 2.59 -15.13
CA ALA A 194 -21.94 1.29 -15.24
C ALA A 194 -21.49 1.00 -16.68
N LEU A 195 -22.34 1.27 -17.67
CA LEU A 195 -22.00 1.11 -19.10
C LEU A 195 -20.82 1.99 -19.51
N LEU A 196 -20.84 3.28 -19.16
CA LEU A 196 -19.78 4.23 -19.48
C LEU A 196 -18.45 3.88 -18.81
N GLY A 197 -18.46 3.42 -17.56
CA GLY A 197 -17.27 2.94 -16.86
C GLY A 197 -16.72 1.61 -17.42
N GLY A 198 -17.62 0.68 -17.79
CA GLY A 198 -17.24 -0.54 -18.51
C GLY A 198 -16.63 -0.25 -19.89
N LEU A 199 -17.17 0.71 -20.63
CA LEU A 199 -16.61 1.18 -21.90
C LEU A 199 -15.24 1.85 -21.72
N LEU A 200 -15.03 2.62 -20.64
CA LEU A 200 -13.72 3.19 -20.31
C LEU A 200 -12.67 2.09 -20.06
N ALA A 201 -13.03 1.03 -19.33
CA ALA A 201 -12.15 -0.12 -19.08
C ALA A 201 -11.86 -0.94 -20.35
N ILE A 202 -12.86 -1.12 -21.22
CA ILE A 202 -12.67 -1.74 -22.55
C ILE A 202 -11.77 -0.85 -23.43
N GLY A 203 -11.89 0.48 -23.35
CA GLY A 203 -11.02 1.43 -24.03
C GLY A 203 -9.57 1.41 -23.53
N PHE A 204 -9.36 1.27 -22.22
CA PHE A 204 -8.04 1.02 -21.63
C PHE A 204 -7.44 -0.30 -22.13
N ASN A 205 -8.18 -1.42 -22.04
CA ASN A 205 -7.72 -2.70 -22.60
C ASN A 205 -7.42 -2.62 -24.10
N PHE A 206 -8.20 -1.86 -24.87
CA PHE A 206 -7.94 -1.66 -26.30
C PHE A 206 -6.63 -0.91 -26.55
N LEU A 207 -6.39 0.20 -25.83
CA LEU A 207 -5.13 0.93 -25.93
C LEU A 207 -3.94 0.03 -25.54
N ASN A 208 -4.01 -0.62 -24.39
CA ASN A 208 -3.04 -1.59 -23.89
C ASN A 208 -2.74 -2.68 -24.95
N GLY A 209 -3.77 -3.23 -25.60
CA GLY A 209 -3.65 -4.20 -26.69
C GLY A 209 -2.87 -3.69 -27.90
N LEU A 210 -3.08 -2.42 -28.29
CA LEU A 210 -2.28 -1.79 -29.35
C LEU A 210 -0.80 -1.66 -28.94
N ILE A 211 -0.50 -1.39 -27.67
CA ILE A 211 0.89 -1.37 -27.16
C ILE A 211 1.47 -2.79 -27.18
N MET A 212 0.73 -3.80 -26.72
CA MET A 212 1.16 -5.21 -26.73
C MET A 212 1.49 -5.70 -28.16
N VAL A 213 0.71 -5.31 -29.17
CA VAL A 213 0.98 -5.65 -30.59
C VAL A 213 2.20 -4.91 -31.13
N ARG A 214 2.37 -3.64 -30.77
CA ARG A 214 3.48 -2.79 -31.19
C ARG A 214 4.81 -3.24 -30.58
N GLU A 215 4.87 -3.33 -29.25
CA GLU A 215 6.05 -3.65 -28.46
C GLU A 215 6.24 -5.16 -28.23
N ARG A 216 5.59 -6.01 -29.05
CA ARG A 216 5.45 -7.49 -28.93
C ARG A 216 6.72 -8.32 -28.67
N LYS A 217 7.91 -7.72 -28.75
CA LYS A 217 9.22 -8.32 -28.48
C LYS A 217 9.78 -8.04 -27.09
N LYS A 218 9.22 -7.10 -26.32
CA LYS A 218 9.70 -6.68 -24.99
C LYS A 218 8.93 -7.35 -23.85
N VAL A 219 9.53 -7.43 -22.66
CA VAL A 219 8.85 -7.85 -21.41
C VAL A 219 7.72 -6.90 -21.01
N THR A 220 7.73 -5.67 -21.54
CA THR A 220 6.63 -4.70 -21.45
C THR A 220 5.25 -5.32 -21.72
N VAL A 221 5.16 -6.24 -22.68
CA VAL A 221 3.93 -6.96 -23.07
C VAL A 221 3.35 -7.80 -21.94
N ASP A 222 4.21 -8.41 -21.11
CA ASP A 222 3.83 -9.36 -20.07
C ASP A 222 3.19 -8.62 -18.89
N ASN A 223 3.85 -7.54 -18.43
CA ASN A 223 3.33 -6.69 -17.36
C ASN A 223 2.10 -5.88 -17.80
N LEU A 224 2.03 -5.48 -19.08
CA LEU A 224 0.84 -4.82 -19.65
C LEU A 224 -0.38 -5.76 -19.64
N ALA A 225 -0.22 -7.03 -19.99
CA ALA A 225 -1.30 -8.02 -19.91
C ALA A 225 -1.79 -8.24 -18.46
N VAL A 226 -0.86 -8.28 -17.50
CA VAL A 226 -1.20 -8.39 -16.07
C VAL A 226 -1.90 -7.14 -15.55
N LEU A 227 -1.46 -5.94 -15.97
CA LEU A 227 -2.12 -4.68 -15.64
C LEU A 227 -3.54 -4.60 -16.24
N GLY A 228 -3.71 -5.06 -17.48
CA GLY A 228 -5.02 -5.17 -18.15
C GLY A 228 -5.98 -6.08 -17.40
N LEU A 229 -5.52 -7.28 -17.00
CA LEU A 229 -6.30 -8.20 -16.16
C LEU A 229 -6.63 -7.58 -14.79
N PHE A 230 -5.67 -6.95 -14.13
CA PHE A 230 -5.85 -6.33 -12.81
C PHE A 230 -6.88 -5.20 -12.83
N VAL A 231 -6.78 -4.27 -13.79
CA VAL A 231 -7.78 -3.21 -13.97
C VAL A 231 -9.14 -3.80 -14.33
N SER A 232 -9.19 -4.88 -15.11
CA SER A 232 -10.44 -5.55 -15.48
C SER A 232 -11.13 -6.25 -14.31
N LEU A 233 -10.37 -6.90 -13.42
CA LEU A 233 -10.89 -7.48 -12.17
C LEU A 233 -11.39 -6.38 -11.21
N TYR A 234 -10.62 -5.30 -11.05
CA TYR A 234 -11.02 -4.12 -10.26
C TYR A 234 -12.34 -3.52 -10.79
N VAL A 235 -12.43 -3.31 -12.10
CA VAL A 235 -13.64 -2.82 -12.78
C VAL A 235 -14.81 -3.79 -12.63
N ALA A 236 -14.62 -5.09 -12.82
CA ALA A 236 -15.69 -6.07 -12.66
C ALA A 236 -16.26 -6.12 -11.23
N TYR A 237 -15.42 -5.89 -10.22
CA TYR A 237 -15.89 -5.75 -8.83
C TYR A 237 -16.77 -4.50 -8.63
N PHE A 238 -16.38 -3.34 -9.15
CA PHE A 238 -17.23 -2.15 -9.06
C PHE A 238 -18.49 -2.25 -9.93
N LEU A 239 -18.43 -2.90 -11.10
CA LEU A 239 -19.64 -3.25 -11.85
C LEU A 239 -20.58 -4.15 -11.02
N TYR A 240 -20.06 -5.14 -10.30
CA TYR A 240 -20.85 -5.96 -9.36
C TYR A 240 -21.53 -5.10 -8.29
N ASN A 241 -20.80 -4.22 -7.59
CA ASN A 241 -21.41 -3.36 -6.56
C ASN A 241 -22.43 -2.34 -7.13
N ILE A 242 -22.15 -1.76 -8.31
CA ILE A 242 -23.02 -0.76 -8.95
C ILE A 242 -24.27 -1.41 -9.57
N LEU A 243 -24.20 -2.66 -10.04
CA LEU A 243 -25.34 -3.32 -10.69
C LEU A 243 -26.03 -4.40 -9.84
N LYS A 244 -25.50 -4.83 -8.70
CA LYS A 244 -26.20 -5.85 -7.89
C LYS A 244 -27.58 -5.36 -7.41
N PRO A 245 -28.57 -6.27 -7.32
CA PRO A 245 -29.84 -5.99 -6.64
C PRO A 245 -29.63 -5.38 -5.25
N ALA A 246 -30.47 -4.42 -4.86
CA ALA A 246 -30.47 -3.88 -3.51
C ALA A 246 -31.05 -4.91 -2.53
N ALA A 247 -30.17 -5.72 -1.93
CA ALA A 247 -30.56 -6.68 -0.90
C ALA A 247 -30.77 -5.97 0.45
N ALA A 248 -31.89 -6.25 1.11
CA ALA A 248 -32.24 -5.66 2.42
C ALA A 248 -31.48 -6.33 3.60
N GLY A 249 -30.17 -6.55 3.45
CA GLY A 249 -29.35 -7.26 4.42
C GLY A 249 -27.85 -7.18 4.12
N ILE A 250 -27.03 -7.63 5.07
CA ILE A 250 -25.56 -7.51 5.00
C ILE A 250 -25.00 -8.47 3.94
N ASP A 251 -24.51 -7.91 2.83
CA ASP A 251 -23.73 -8.63 1.82
C ASP A 251 -22.32 -8.93 2.35
N LEU A 252 -22.21 -10.04 3.09
CA LEU A 252 -20.96 -10.52 3.68
C LEU A 252 -19.87 -10.82 2.64
N VAL A 253 -20.25 -11.12 1.39
CA VAL A 253 -19.29 -11.42 0.30
C VAL A 253 -18.67 -10.11 -0.19
N SER A 254 -19.48 -9.09 -0.48
CA SER A 254 -18.97 -7.74 -0.76
C SER A 254 -18.16 -7.20 0.41
N LEU A 255 -18.64 -7.35 1.65
CA LEU A 255 -17.93 -6.88 2.85
C LEU A 255 -16.51 -7.46 2.93
N LEU A 256 -16.37 -8.78 2.74
CA LEU A 256 -15.09 -9.47 2.81
C LEU A 256 -14.17 -9.07 1.65
N ILE A 257 -14.71 -8.84 0.45
CA ILE A 257 -13.95 -8.36 -0.71
C ILE A 257 -13.54 -6.89 -0.53
N ASP A 258 -14.43 -6.00 -0.07
CA ASP A 258 -14.15 -4.60 0.28
C ASP A 258 -12.99 -4.50 1.27
N ILE A 259 -13.04 -5.29 2.34
CA ILE A 259 -11.98 -5.35 3.37
C ILE A 259 -10.69 -5.92 2.78
N GLY A 260 -10.75 -7.04 2.05
CA GLY A 260 -9.58 -7.67 1.43
C GLY A 260 -8.87 -6.76 0.43
N ILE A 261 -9.61 -6.12 -0.46
CA ILE A 261 -9.11 -5.12 -1.43
C ILE A 261 -8.51 -3.92 -0.68
N SER A 262 -9.22 -3.38 0.32
CA SER A 262 -8.74 -2.22 1.07
C SER A 262 -7.43 -2.52 1.82
N VAL A 263 -7.36 -3.64 2.54
CA VAL A 263 -6.14 -4.08 3.26
C VAL A 263 -5.00 -4.35 2.28
N PHE A 264 -5.26 -5.03 1.16
CA PHE A 264 -4.25 -5.26 0.12
C PHE A 264 -3.69 -3.93 -0.41
N PHE A 265 -4.54 -2.97 -0.79
CA PHE A 265 -4.09 -1.68 -1.31
C PHE A 265 -3.40 -0.82 -0.24
N ILE A 266 -3.81 -0.88 1.03
CA ILE A 266 -3.13 -0.18 2.14
C ILE A 266 -1.70 -0.72 2.29
N LEU A 267 -1.54 -2.05 2.39
CA LEU A 267 -0.22 -2.68 2.56
C LEU A 267 0.65 -2.49 1.30
N TYR A 268 0.07 -2.56 0.11
CA TYR A 268 0.76 -2.27 -1.16
C TYR A 268 1.20 -0.81 -1.26
N ALA A 269 0.34 0.14 -0.86
CA ALA A 269 0.68 1.56 -0.82
C ALA A 269 1.81 1.82 0.17
N MET A 270 1.69 1.35 1.42
CA MET A 270 2.74 1.43 2.43
C MET A 270 4.07 0.85 1.92
N SER A 271 4.05 -0.34 1.32
CA SER A 271 5.25 -0.98 0.78
C SER A 271 5.94 -0.14 -0.32
N ASN A 272 5.18 0.34 -1.32
CA ASN A 272 5.76 1.16 -2.40
C ASN A 272 6.21 2.56 -1.91
N VAL A 273 5.52 3.13 -0.92
CA VAL A 273 5.94 4.35 -0.22
C VAL A 273 7.26 4.11 0.50
N GLY A 274 7.37 3.03 1.29
CA GLY A 274 8.58 2.66 2.02
C GLY A 274 9.80 2.45 1.11
N LEU A 275 9.63 1.69 0.01
CA LEU A 275 10.68 1.53 -1.00
C LEU A 275 11.08 2.86 -1.66
N THR A 276 10.11 3.74 -1.94
CA THR A 276 10.40 5.07 -2.51
C THR A 276 11.16 5.96 -1.53
N LEU A 277 10.86 5.87 -0.23
CA LEU A 277 11.54 6.62 0.82
C LEU A 277 12.95 6.10 1.09
N ALA A 278 13.15 4.77 1.14
CA ALA A 278 14.48 4.17 1.23
C ALA A 278 15.38 4.65 0.07
N SER A 279 14.84 4.71 -1.15
CA SER A 279 15.56 5.25 -2.33
C SER A 279 15.78 6.77 -2.32
N ARG A 280 15.25 7.50 -1.32
CA ARG A 280 15.30 8.98 -1.22
C ARG A 280 15.86 9.51 0.08
N ALA A 281 16.04 8.69 1.11
CA ALA A 281 16.67 9.07 2.38
C ALA A 281 18.10 9.62 2.16
N ASN A 282 18.79 9.08 1.15
CA ASN A 282 20.16 9.45 0.77
C ASN A 282 20.22 10.69 -0.17
N LEU A 283 19.11 11.37 -0.45
CA LEU A 283 19.07 12.55 -1.31
C LEU A 283 18.83 13.83 -0.51
N ASP A 284 19.87 14.64 -0.34
CA ASP A 284 19.82 15.96 0.31
C ASP A 284 19.03 16.98 -0.53
N THR A 285 17.72 16.85 -0.47
CA THR A 285 16.75 17.79 -1.02
C THR A 285 16.34 18.81 0.04
N ARG A 286 16.06 20.06 -0.37
CA ARG A 286 15.70 21.18 0.54
C ARG A 286 14.51 20.90 1.46
N TRP A 287 13.70 19.89 1.13
CA TRP A 287 12.60 19.38 1.94
C TRP A 287 12.91 17.93 2.26
N LYS A 288 13.45 17.63 3.45
CA LYS A 288 13.77 16.24 3.81
C LYS A 288 12.46 15.45 3.97
N LEU A 289 12.21 14.57 2.98
CA LEU A 289 11.07 13.67 2.93
C LEU A 289 11.25 12.56 3.98
N SER A 290 10.94 12.88 5.25
CA SER A 290 11.05 11.91 6.34
C SER A 290 10.06 10.76 6.13
N GLY A 291 10.43 9.55 6.60
CA GLY A 291 9.55 8.39 6.53
C GLY A 291 8.19 8.64 7.21
N GLU A 292 8.18 9.54 8.18
CA GLU A 292 7.02 9.90 8.99
C GLU A 292 6.10 10.91 8.30
N LEU A 293 6.65 11.91 7.60
CA LEU A 293 5.84 12.79 6.74
C LEU A 293 5.05 11.96 5.72
N ALA A 294 5.71 11.02 5.05
CA ALA A 294 5.09 10.17 4.05
C ALA A 294 4.17 9.09 4.64
N ALA A 295 4.48 8.54 5.82
CA ALA A 295 3.56 7.65 6.53
C ALA A 295 2.27 8.38 6.92
N ASN A 296 2.36 9.59 7.48
CA ASN A 296 1.20 10.39 7.86
C ASN A 296 0.38 10.85 6.64
N ILE A 297 1.01 11.22 5.53
CA ILE A 297 0.29 11.47 4.27
C ILE A 297 -0.44 10.19 3.80
N THR A 298 0.22 9.02 3.87
CA THR A 298 -0.40 7.73 3.50
C THR A 298 -1.61 7.42 4.38
N PHE A 299 -1.50 7.61 5.70
CA PHE A 299 -2.58 7.41 6.66
C PHE A 299 -3.70 8.45 6.50
N PHE A 300 -3.41 9.71 6.18
CA PHE A 300 -4.41 10.74 5.86
C PHE A 300 -5.23 10.35 4.62
N LEU A 301 -4.56 10.00 3.52
CA LEU A 301 -5.24 9.58 2.28
C LEU A 301 -6.10 8.32 2.52
N ALA A 302 -5.53 7.28 3.15
CA ALA A 302 -6.22 6.02 3.40
C ALA A 302 -7.39 6.14 4.38
N SER A 303 -7.22 6.84 5.51
CA SER A 303 -8.30 7.03 6.48
C SER A 303 -9.37 7.98 5.96
N GLY A 304 -8.99 9.06 5.26
CA GLY A 304 -9.95 9.97 4.63
C GLY A 304 -10.75 9.29 3.52
N TYR A 305 -10.13 8.40 2.74
CA TYR A 305 -10.84 7.51 1.81
C TYR A 305 -11.85 6.62 2.54
N LEU A 306 -11.48 5.94 3.63
CA LEU A 306 -12.39 5.07 4.38
C LEU A 306 -13.56 5.86 4.97
N VAL A 307 -13.31 7.06 5.50
CA VAL A 307 -14.35 7.95 6.05
C VAL A 307 -15.29 8.45 4.95
N VAL A 308 -14.78 8.86 3.78
CA VAL A 308 -15.63 9.30 2.66
C VAL A 308 -16.42 8.13 2.05
N GLN A 309 -15.84 6.93 1.96
CA GLN A 309 -16.62 5.73 1.59
C GLN A 309 -17.73 5.48 2.60
N ALA A 310 -17.41 5.40 3.90
CA ALA A 310 -18.41 5.19 4.95
C ALA A 310 -19.48 6.30 5.00
N LEU A 311 -19.14 7.52 4.59
CA LEU A 311 -20.06 8.66 4.50
C LEU A 311 -20.99 8.54 3.27
N PHE A 312 -20.45 8.17 2.10
CA PHE A 312 -21.27 7.92 0.90
C PHE A 312 -22.22 6.73 1.09
N ASP A 313 -21.78 5.66 1.75
CA ASP A 313 -22.61 4.49 2.10
C ASP A 313 -23.82 4.83 3.03
N VAL A 314 -23.88 6.02 3.64
CA VAL A 314 -24.86 6.38 4.69
C VAL A 314 -25.63 7.69 4.42
N ILE A 315 -25.04 8.70 3.75
CA ILE A 315 -25.72 9.97 3.45
C ILE A 315 -26.83 9.83 2.39
N SER A 316 -26.74 8.81 1.54
CA SER A 316 -27.51 8.71 0.31
C SER A 316 -28.89 8.05 0.48
N GLY A 317 -29.93 8.87 0.62
CA GLY A 317 -31.33 8.42 0.52
C GLY A 317 -31.76 8.05 -0.91
N GLY A 318 -31.05 7.13 -1.59
CA GLY A 318 -31.42 6.63 -2.91
C GLY A 318 -30.28 5.89 -3.66
N LEU A 319 -30.69 4.92 -4.50
CA LEU A 319 -29.84 3.93 -5.19
C LEU A 319 -28.54 4.49 -5.82
N ILE A 320 -28.62 5.63 -6.52
CA ILE A 320 -27.46 6.23 -7.21
C ILE A 320 -26.41 6.71 -6.19
N GLY A 321 -26.86 7.25 -5.06
CA GLY A 321 -25.99 7.81 -4.04
C GLY A 321 -25.27 6.71 -3.25
N GLU A 322 -25.96 5.61 -2.90
CA GLU A 322 -25.36 4.46 -2.21
C GLU A 322 -24.20 3.87 -3.04
N ARG A 323 -24.30 4.00 -4.36
CA ARG A 323 -23.36 3.48 -5.35
C ARG A 323 -22.34 4.54 -5.80
N ILE A 324 -22.44 5.80 -5.35
CA ILE A 324 -21.62 6.90 -5.89
C ILE A 324 -20.13 6.74 -5.60
N SER A 325 -19.79 6.17 -4.44
CA SER A 325 -18.43 5.82 -4.05
C SER A 325 -17.77 4.91 -5.09
N ASP A 326 -18.52 3.90 -5.53
CA ASP A 326 -18.05 2.88 -6.48
C ASP A 326 -18.12 3.35 -7.92
N VAL A 327 -19.13 4.16 -8.30
CA VAL A 327 -19.16 4.87 -9.58
C VAL A 327 -17.91 5.74 -9.74
N ILE A 328 -17.51 6.48 -8.71
CA ILE A 328 -16.29 7.32 -8.77
C ILE A 328 -15.04 6.45 -8.96
N LYS A 329 -14.90 5.32 -8.24
CA LYS A 329 -13.79 4.37 -8.43
C LYS A 329 -13.75 3.79 -9.85
N LEU A 330 -14.92 3.41 -10.39
CA LEU A 330 -15.09 2.85 -11.74
C LEU A 330 -14.62 3.81 -12.84
N PHE A 331 -14.78 5.12 -12.67
CA PHE A 331 -14.25 6.13 -13.62
C PHE A 331 -12.80 6.52 -13.34
N VAL A 332 -12.47 6.86 -12.09
CA VAL A 332 -11.18 7.49 -11.76
C VAL A 332 -10.02 6.49 -11.90
N PHE A 333 -10.19 5.24 -11.49
CA PHE A 333 -9.08 4.28 -11.51
C PHE A 333 -8.64 3.91 -12.94
N PRO A 334 -9.53 3.52 -13.89
CA PRO A 334 -9.13 3.25 -15.26
C PRO A 334 -8.66 4.51 -16.00
N PHE A 335 -9.22 5.69 -15.69
CA PHE A 335 -8.78 6.96 -16.27
C PHE A 335 -7.33 7.30 -15.87
N VAL A 336 -6.96 7.17 -14.60
CA VAL A 336 -5.59 7.40 -14.15
C VAL A 336 -4.63 6.33 -14.69
N ALA A 337 -5.05 5.07 -14.79
CA ALA A 337 -4.25 4.02 -15.44
C ALA A 337 -3.99 4.33 -16.93
N LEU A 338 -5.01 4.76 -17.67
CA LEU A 338 -4.91 5.17 -19.08
C LEU A 338 -4.00 6.40 -19.24
N ILE A 339 -4.06 7.39 -18.35
CA ILE A 339 -3.11 8.52 -18.36
C ILE A 339 -1.68 8.04 -18.12
N MET A 340 -1.46 7.13 -17.16
CA MET A 340 -0.13 6.58 -16.88
C MET A 340 0.43 5.79 -18.06
N GLU A 341 -0.41 5.03 -18.75
CA GLU A 341 -0.08 4.30 -19.97
C GLU A 341 0.28 5.25 -21.15
N LEU A 342 -0.50 6.32 -21.35
CA LEU A 342 -0.19 7.37 -22.34
C LEU A 342 1.12 8.12 -22.01
N VAL A 343 1.37 8.39 -20.73
CA VAL A 343 2.63 9.02 -20.27
C VAL A 343 3.82 8.07 -20.47
N PHE A 344 3.65 6.77 -20.20
CA PHE A 344 4.66 5.75 -20.48
C PHE A 344 4.95 5.66 -21.99
N LEU A 345 3.94 5.59 -22.86
CA LEU A 345 4.12 5.64 -24.31
C LEU A 345 4.93 6.87 -24.73
N ARG A 346 4.58 8.06 -24.23
CA ARG A 346 5.29 9.31 -24.55
C ARG A 346 6.74 9.34 -24.05
N ARG A 347 7.08 8.55 -23.03
CA ARG A 347 8.45 8.38 -22.52
C ARG A 347 9.23 7.33 -23.29
N ALA A 348 8.66 6.16 -23.56
CA ALA A 348 9.29 5.06 -24.28
C ALA A 348 9.67 5.40 -25.75
N HIS A 349 9.08 6.46 -26.32
CA HIS A 349 9.47 7.02 -27.62
C HIS A 349 10.69 7.96 -27.56
N LYS A 350 11.10 8.39 -26.37
CA LYS A 350 12.37 9.11 -26.18
C LYS A 350 13.43 8.07 -25.83
N VAL A 351 14.52 8.05 -26.59
CA VAL A 351 15.72 7.31 -26.20
C VAL A 351 16.26 7.99 -24.94
N LEU A 352 15.96 7.38 -23.79
CA LEU A 352 16.69 7.64 -22.56
C LEU A 352 18.01 6.87 -22.67
N GLU A 353 19.11 7.61 -22.67
CA GLU A 353 20.42 7.03 -22.38
C GLU A 353 20.30 6.26 -21.05
N PRO A 354 20.85 5.04 -20.95
CA PRO A 354 20.73 4.27 -19.72
C PRO A 354 21.36 5.08 -18.60
N MET A 355 20.59 5.37 -17.55
CA MET A 355 21.16 5.88 -16.30
C MET A 355 22.29 4.91 -15.90
N PRO A 356 23.50 5.41 -15.58
CA PRO A 356 24.60 4.54 -15.26
C PRO A 356 24.16 3.58 -14.16
N ILE A 357 24.35 2.29 -14.43
CA ILE A 357 24.17 1.28 -13.39
C ILE A 357 25.17 1.67 -12.31
N MET A 358 24.66 2.02 -11.13
CA MET A 358 25.50 2.19 -9.96
C MET A 358 26.00 0.79 -9.65
N GLU A 359 27.23 0.51 -10.07
CA GLU A 359 27.91 -0.74 -9.75
C GLU A 359 27.87 -0.89 -8.24
N GLU A 360 27.32 -2.01 -7.78
CA GLU A 360 27.44 -2.39 -6.38
C GLU A 360 28.95 -2.48 -6.12
N PRO A 361 29.52 -1.74 -5.15
CA PRO A 361 30.95 -1.79 -4.92
C PRO A 361 31.30 -3.23 -4.59
N SER A 362 32.07 -3.86 -5.47
CA SER A 362 32.49 -5.24 -5.30
C SER A 362 33.30 -5.30 -4.00
N THR A 363 32.72 -5.92 -2.98
CA THR A 363 33.46 -6.35 -1.80
C THR A 363 34.43 -7.42 -2.27
N GLU A 364 35.63 -6.99 -2.64
CA GLU A 364 36.78 -7.85 -2.87
C GLU A 364 37.01 -8.66 -1.59
N PRO A 365 36.94 -10.00 -1.64
CA PRO A 365 37.41 -10.81 -0.55
C PRO A 365 38.94 -10.89 -0.66
N GLU A 366 39.64 -10.18 0.23
CA GLU A 366 41.09 -10.36 0.38
C GLU A 366 41.41 -11.82 0.76
N GLY A 367 42.37 -12.42 0.06
CA GLY A 367 43.16 -13.56 0.53
C GLY A 367 42.47 -14.92 0.70
N VAL A 368 42.54 -15.76 -0.32
CA VAL A 368 42.96 -17.18 -0.13
C VAL A 368 43.97 -17.51 -1.24
N GLU A 369 45.05 -18.19 -0.87
CA GLU A 369 46.22 -18.47 -1.72
C GLU A 369 45.98 -19.59 -2.76
N GLY A 370 46.82 -19.63 -3.80
CA GLY A 370 46.79 -20.64 -4.85
C GLY A 370 48.06 -20.57 -5.73
N GLU A 371 49.02 -21.44 -5.44
CA GLU A 371 50.41 -21.42 -5.95
C GLU A 371 50.56 -21.47 -7.48
N THR A 372 51.51 -20.71 -8.05
CA THR A 372 52.53 -21.22 -9.01
C THR A 372 53.66 -20.20 -9.27
N GLU A 373 54.92 -20.68 -9.18
CA GLU A 373 56.12 -20.47 -10.05
C GLU A 373 56.20 -19.20 -10.97
N GLU A 374 57.33 -18.48 -11.14
CA GLU A 374 58.74 -18.64 -10.69
C GLU A 374 59.57 -17.33 -10.92
N GLU A 375 60.88 -17.35 -10.63
CA GLU A 375 61.98 -16.39 -10.99
C GLU A 375 62.09 -14.97 -10.34
N ASP A 376 63.20 -14.78 -9.60
CA ASP A 376 64.12 -13.63 -9.43
C ASP A 376 63.60 -12.17 -9.29
N THR A 377 64.07 -11.37 -8.32
CA THR A 377 65.46 -10.90 -8.23
C THR A 377 65.89 -10.38 -6.84
N GLU A 378 67.12 -10.74 -6.46
CA GLU A 378 68.06 -10.28 -5.40
C GLU A 378 67.90 -8.93 -4.62
N VAL A 379 68.29 -9.00 -3.31
CA VAL A 379 69.33 -8.16 -2.61
C VAL A 379 68.97 -7.05 -1.57
N ILE A 380 69.24 -7.39 -0.28
CA ILE A 380 69.94 -6.63 0.82
C ILE A 380 69.19 -5.63 1.76
N GLU A 381 69.23 -5.99 3.07
CA GLU A 381 69.52 -5.24 4.34
C GLU A 381 68.82 -3.88 4.66
N ASP A 382 68.58 -3.47 5.91
CA ASP A 382 68.55 -4.05 7.29
C ASP A 382 68.06 -2.92 8.27
N ILE A 383 67.93 -3.18 9.59
CA ILE A 383 67.80 -2.19 10.70
C ILE A 383 66.43 -1.48 10.83
N SER A 384 65.82 -1.26 12.02
CA SER A 384 65.83 -1.92 13.35
C SER A 384 64.68 -1.32 14.22
N ASP A 385 64.37 -1.96 15.35
CA ASP A 385 63.69 -1.42 16.55
C ASP A 385 62.23 -0.88 16.38
N GLU A 386 61.39 -0.73 17.41
CA GLU A 386 61.57 -0.88 18.88
C GLU A 386 60.28 -1.48 19.50
N GLU A 387 60.35 -1.97 20.75
CA GLU A 387 59.21 -2.60 21.46
C GLU A 387 58.22 -1.58 22.05
N GLU A 388 56.92 -1.91 22.12
CA GLU A 388 56.15 -1.64 23.35
C GLU A 388 54.97 -2.65 23.50
N ASP A 389 54.96 -3.33 24.65
CA ASP A 389 53.97 -4.34 25.07
C ASP A 389 52.83 -3.68 25.84
N TYR A 390 51.60 -4.22 25.75
CA TYR A 390 50.83 -4.68 26.91
C TYR A 390 49.55 -5.41 26.48
N SER A 391 49.14 -6.39 27.29
CA SER A 391 48.01 -7.28 27.02
C SER A 391 47.02 -7.35 28.20
N GLU A 392 45.73 -7.57 27.89
CA GLU A 392 44.73 -8.09 28.84
C GLU A 392 43.85 -9.15 28.13
N PRO A 393 43.27 -10.12 28.87
CA PRO A 393 43.08 -11.46 28.33
C PRO A 393 41.63 -11.86 28.02
N GLU A 394 41.49 -12.95 27.26
CA GLU A 394 40.27 -13.76 27.25
C GLU A 394 40.14 -14.52 28.58
N GLU A 395 38.94 -14.59 29.15
CA GLU A 395 38.61 -15.56 30.21
C GLU A 395 37.50 -16.51 29.73
N SER A 396 37.72 -17.80 29.92
CA SER A 396 37.00 -18.88 29.25
C SER A 396 35.78 -19.39 30.01
N ILE A 397 34.86 -20.02 29.26
CA ILE A 397 33.82 -20.89 29.81
C ILE A 397 34.47 -22.14 30.42
N GLU A 398 34.03 -22.59 31.58
CA GLU A 398 34.11 -24.02 31.93
C GLU A 398 32.90 -24.45 32.80
N ASP A 399 32.35 -25.63 32.48
CA ASP A 399 31.26 -26.30 33.20
C ASP A 399 31.83 -27.24 34.27
N THR A 400 31.14 -27.42 35.41
CA THR A 400 31.13 -28.63 36.26
C THR A 400 30.26 -28.38 37.51
N SER A 401 29.68 -29.37 38.20
CA SER A 401 28.92 -30.58 37.83
C SER A 401 28.30 -31.15 39.13
N ASP A 402 27.30 -32.03 39.01
CA ASP A 402 26.88 -33.02 40.04
C ASP A 402 26.33 -32.51 41.41
N ASP A 403 25.57 -33.25 42.23
CA ASP A 403 24.42 -34.16 42.01
C ASP A 403 23.67 -34.33 43.37
N GLU A 404 22.78 -35.32 43.52
CA GLU A 404 22.22 -35.89 44.77
C GLU A 404 21.16 -35.11 45.58
N ASN A 405 19.94 -35.13 45.04
CA ASN A 405 18.80 -35.91 45.58
C ASN A 405 18.72 -36.20 47.11
N THR A 406 17.65 -35.76 47.78
CA THR A 406 17.17 -36.40 49.04
C THR A 406 15.65 -36.21 49.27
N SER A 407 15.00 -37.05 50.08
CA SER A 407 13.51 -37.20 50.08
C SER A 407 12.83 -37.51 51.44
N SER A 408 11.81 -36.71 51.83
CA SER A 408 10.73 -36.99 52.82
C SER A 408 9.67 -35.85 52.76
N GLU A 409 8.35 -35.99 52.93
CA GLU A 409 7.53 -36.70 53.95
C GLU A 409 7.72 -36.09 55.36
N ASP A 410 6.71 -35.67 56.12
CA ASP A 410 5.32 -35.27 55.77
C ASP A 410 4.90 -34.12 56.75
N GLU A 411 3.67 -33.72 57.12
CA GLU A 411 2.29 -34.25 57.06
C GLU A 411 1.28 -33.07 57.14
N ASN A 412 -0.04 -33.36 57.12
CA ASN A 412 -1.21 -32.73 57.79
C ASN A 412 -1.16 -31.30 58.44
N GLU A 413 -2.27 -30.54 58.60
CA GLU A 413 -3.70 -30.86 58.49
C GLU A 413 -4.56 -29.63 58.11
N SER A 414 -5.80 -29.92 57.72
CA SER A 414 -6.90 -29.06 57.26
C SER A 414 -7.54 -28.09 58.28
N TRP A 415 -8.41 -27.19 57.77
CA TRP A 415 -9.76 -26.80 58.26
C TRP A 415 -10.08 -25.28 58.19
N GLU A 416 -11.16 -24.97 57.47
CA GLU A 416 -12.11 -23.83 57.61
C GLU A 416 -11.64 -22.43 58.03
N GLN A 417 -11.76 -21.46 57.11
CA GLN A 417 -12.95 -20.59 57.02
C GLN A 417 -13.11 -19.94 55.62
#